data_AF-A0A535RZR0-F1
#
_entry.id   AF-A0A535RZR0-F1
#
_cell.length_a   1.000
_cell.length_b   1.000
_cell.length_c   1.000
_cell.angle_alpha   90.00
_cell.angle_beta   90.00
_cell.angle_gamma   90.00
#
_symmetry.space_group_name_H-M   'P 1'
#
loop_
_entity.id
_entity.type
_entity.pdbx_description
1 polymer ?
#
loop_
_entity_poly.entity_id
_entity_poly.type
_entity_poly.pdbx_seq_one_letter_code
_entity_poly.pdbx_strand_id
1 'polypeptide(L)' 'MNLLPVAQTCDANRFAVAIFCHRVVKNDGSLSGYRWGVECKRALLQKEERYL' A
#
# COMPACT_ATOMS: atom_id res chain seq x y z
N MET A 1 5.10 24.19 -6.25
CA MET A 1 5.38 22.76 -6.39
C MET A 1 4.11 22.03 -6.00
N ASN A 2 3.38 21.43 -6.94
CA ASN A 2 2.11 20.75 -6.64
C ASN A 2 2.41 19.26 -6.41
N LEU A 3 2.14 18.76 -5.20
CA LEU A 3 2.29 17.35 -4.85
C LEU A 3 1.00 16.60 -5.18
N LEU A 4 1.13 15.37 -5.68
CA LEU A 4 -0.02 14.50 -5.91
C LEU A 4 -0.52 13.92 -4.58
N PRO A 5 -1.83 13.60 -4.46
CA PRO A 5 -2.36 12.85 -3.34
C PRO A 5 -1.63 11.51 -3.14
N VAL A 6 -1.51 11.09 -1.88
CA VAL A 6 -0.81 9.85 -1.51
C VAL A 6 -1.41 8.63 -2.22
N ALA A 7 -2.73 8.53 -2.30
CA ALA A 7 -3.41 7.44 -2.99
C ALA A 7 -3.03 7.36 -4.47
N GLN A 8 -3.03 8.50 -5.17
CA GLN A 8 -2.66 8.57 -6.58
C GLN A 8 -1.18 8.20 -6.81
N THR A 9 -0.30 8.63 -5.90
CA THR A 9 1.12 8.27 -5.94
C THR A 9 1.32 6.76 -5.71
N CYS A 10 0.57 6.18 -4.77
CA CYS A 10 0.63 4.75 -4.45
C CYS A 10 0.13 3.86 -5.60
N ASP A 11 -0.92 4.29 -6.32
CA ASP A 11 -1.44 3.55 -7.49
C ASP A 11 -0.50 3.63 -8.69
N ALA A 12 0.22 4.74 -8.85
CA ALA A 12 1.23 4.90 -9.88
C ALA A 12 2.50 4.04 -9.62
N ASN A 13 2.70 3.55 -8.40
CA ASN A 13 3.86 2.74 -8.05
C ASN A 13 3.91 1.45 -8.87
N ARG A 14 5.01 1.25 -9.62
CA ARG A 14 5.23 0.03 -10.41
C ARG A 14 5.96 -1.09 -9.69
N PHE A 15 6.53 -0.79 -8.53
CA PHE A 15 7.35 -1.71 -7.75
C PHE A 15 6.62 -2.06 -6.44
N ALA A 16 5.83 -3.14 -6.49
CA ALA A 16 4.88 -3.55 -5.45
C ALA A 16 5.45 -3.59 -4.02
N VAL A 17 6.69 -4.05 -3.88
CA VAL A 17 7.32 -4.34 -2.58
C VAL A 17 8.47 -3.37 -2.26
N ALA A 18 9.24 -2.96 -3.28
CA ALA A 18 10.41 -2.09 -3.07
C ALA A 18 10.03 -0.68 -2.63
N ILE A 19 8.83 -0.23 -3.02
CA ILE A 19 8.21 0.98 -2.49
C ILE A 19 7.01 0.50 -1.67
N PHE A 20 7.08 0.65 -0.35
CA PHE A 20 6.16 0.09 0.65
C PHE A 20 4.73 0.68 0.62
N CYS A 21 4.13 0.88 -0.55
CA CYS A 21 2.78 1.46 -0.67
C CYS A 21 1.69 0.52 -0.14
N HIS A 22 1.98 -0.78 0.06
CA HIS A 22 1.10 -1.69 0.78
C HIS A 22 0.96 -1.36 2.27
N ARG A 23 1.88 -0.57 2.86
CA ARG A 23 1.79 -0.08 4.25
C ARG A 23 0.91 1.15 4.44
N VAL A 24 0.53 1.82 3.35
CA VAL A 24 -0.36 2.99 3.43
C VAL A 24 -1.79 2.52 3.70
N VAL A 25 -2.31 2.82 4.87
CA VAL A 25 -3.68 2.50 5.30
C VAL A 25 -4.48 3.77 5.56
N LYS A 26 -5.82 3.68 5.59
CA LYS A 26 -6.65 4.81 6.01
C LYS A 26 -6.54 5.02 7.52
N ASN A 27 -6.93 6.19 8.00
CA ASN A 27 -6.92 6.52 9.43
C ASN A 27 -7.80 5.59 10.28
N ASP A 28 -8.83 4.99 9.68
CA ASP A 28 -9.70 3.99 10.32
C ASP A 28 -9.10 2.57 10.32
N GLY A 29 -7.88 2.40 9.81
CA GLY A 29 -7.21 1.11 9.68
C GLY A 29 -7.67 0.28 8.48
N SER A 30 -8.64 0.75 7.69
CA SER A 30 -9.12 0.03 6.52
C SER A 30 -8.10 0.07 5.37
N LEU A 31 -8.05 -1.02 4.59
CA LEU A 31 -7.21 -1.09 3.41
C LEU A 31 -7.83 -0.27 2.27
N SER A 32 -7.03 0.64 1.71
CA SER A 32 -7.35 1.34 0.47
C SER A 32 -6.96 0.50 -0.75
N GLY A 33 -7.35 1.00 -1.93
CA GLY A 33 -6.95 0.44 -3.22
C GLY A 33 -5.45 0.14 -3.30
N TYR A 34 -5.14 -0.91 -4.05
CA TYR A 34 -3.79 -1.35 -4.32
C TYR A 34 -3.77 -1.88 -5.74
N ARG A 35 -2.75 -1.50 -6.52
CA ARG A 35 -2.68 -1.86 -7.94
C ARG A 35 -2.76 -3.36 -8.21
N TRP A 36 -2.21 -4.18 -7.31
CA TRP A 36 -2.23 -5.64 -7.39
C TRP A 36 -3.38 -6.26 -6.58
N GLY A 37 -4.38 -5.46 -6.20
CA GLY A 37 -5.55 -5.88 -5.44
C GLY A 37 -5.36 -5.82 -3.92
N VAL A 38 -6.45 -5.54 -3.21
CA VAL A 38 -6.46 -5.40 -1.73
C VAL A 38 -6.04 -6.71 -1.05
N GLU A 39 -6.33 -7.86 -1.64
CA GLU A 39 -5.92 -9.18 -1.15
C GLU A 39 -4.40 -9.33 -1.09
N CYS A 40 -3.69 -8.89 -2.14
CA CYS A 40 -2.22 -8.89 -2.18
C CYS A 40 -1.63 -7.98 -1.10
N LYS A 41 -2.20 -6.78 -0.94
CA LYS A 41 -1.82 -5.83 0.11
C LYS A 41 -1.96 -6.43 1.51
N ARG A 42 -3.08 -7.12 1.77
CA ARG A 42 -3.30 -7.80 3.05
C ARG A 42 -2.30 -8.93 3.30
N ALA A 43 -2.03 -9.75 2.28
CA ALA A 43 -1.05 -10.84 2.40
C ALA A 43 0.36 -10.33 2.69
N LEU A 44 0.77 -9.21 2.07
CA LEU A 44 2.06 -8.58 2.34
C LEU A 44 2.14 -8.07 3.78
N LEU A 45 1.12 -7.38 4.28
CA LEU A 45 1.07 -6.89 5.65
C LEU A 45 1.14 -8.03 6.68
N GLN A 46 0.37 -9.10 6.45
CA GLN A 46 0.41 -10.30 7.31
C GLN A 46 1.79 -10.99 7.29
N LYS A 47 2.44 -10.99 6.13
CA LYS A 47 3.80 -11.54 6.00
C LYS A 47 4.79 -10.69 6.81
N GLU A 48 4.70 -9.36 6.71
CA GLU A 48 5.55 -8.45 7.48
C GLU A 48 5.34 -8.59 9.00
N GLU A 49 4.10 -8.68 9.46
CA GLU A 49 3.77 -8.90 10.87
C GLU A 49 4.32 -10.22 11.41
N ARG A 50 4.41 -11.26 10.57
CA ARG A 50 4.98 -12.56 10.96
C ARG A 50 6.51 -12.53 11.12
N TYR A 51 7.20 -11.61 10.45
CA TYR A 51 8.66 -11.53 10.43
C TYR A 51 9.23 -10.35 11.24
N LEU A 52 8.37 -9.62 11.95
CA LEU A 52 8.71 -8.60 12.95
C LEU A 52 8.46 -9.14 14.36
#